data_AF-A0A7J3TW91-F1
#
_entry.id   AF-A0A7J3TW91-F1
#
_cell.length_a   1.000
_cell.length_b   1.000
_cell.length_c   1.000
_cell.angle_alpha   90.00
_cell.angle_beta   90.00
_cell.angle_gamma   90.00
#
_symmetry.space_group_name_H-M   'P 1'
#
loop_
_entity.id
_entity.type
_entity.pdbx_description
1 polymer ?
#
loop_
_entity_poly.entity_id
_entity_poly.type
_entity_poly.pdbx_seq_one_letter_code
_entity_poly.pdbx_strand_id
1 'polypeptide(L)'
;MYGKRLFLCFSTYYCTSIGGEDVLRPIPMVKIRAIVYEDYINNVLCELGKLKSVHFVDLRNKLDRFKGYVKPVEAGEIIFRYSNLISRVSKIMDSMGISGLRKAGERLTVNIGRLLDEAEKEIEEIEKSYRALNEEVSTIEKTLSAPELYEERREELEKRLKEKRLELEKFSESVASRLITLRTSLEFGLKLENTKLLFGRTFKTFVFEAWVPEDRSADVVRVLKEASKGLVIFETLKAEREHVEGHESPPVLYRFPSFLEPFEKLVESFSIQSYYEINPAPIMAITFPILFGVMFADVGQAAILAVSGLIFSILRRRLKRRGAEPSGLTGMVLSAGELLFLCGLSGIFWGLLFGEVFGSHEILGMHIHPLELATVGKEIRIGGFIPSEDIIAMFHLALFIGSIHLMLGLTLNLVNKLLMKEYKEAVSVVLWMWFYSGAAYAVFNFGSHVAFDFGFWLLNPHLLIVPLILMIIVEGLLRKIEGLSHSFMALIESMSHTVSYGRLLALTLIHASMSKMFLNVIPGLGGIISGTLLALILEGIIIFVHTLRLHWVEWFSKFYSGGEVKYTPFEIIVDVSLVDAR
;
A
#
# COMPACT_ATOMS: atom_id res chain seq x y z
N MET A 1 -29.85 1.92 -22.98
CA MET A 1 -28.67 2.26 -23.83
C MET A 1 -27.85 3.47 -23.35
N TYR A 2 -28.15 4.14 -22.24
CA TYR A 2 -27.34 5.27 -21.72
C TYR A 2 -26.31 4.89 -20.63
N GLY A 3 -26.37 3.69 -20.04
CA GLY A 3 -25.44 3.23 -19.00
C GLY A 3 -24.06 2.73 -19.47
N LYS A 4 -23.91 2.36 -20.75
CA LYS A 4 -22.63 1.88 -21.31
C LYS A 4 -21.61 3.00 -21.57
N ARG A 5 -22.01 4.28 -21.63
CA ARG A 5 -21.08 5.39 -21.89
C ARG A 5 -20.38 5.95 -20.65
N LEU A 6 -20.95 5.81 -19.44
CA LEU A 6 -20.28 6.34 -18.24
C LEU A 6 -19.12 5.44 -17.75
N PHE A 7 -19.28 4.12 -17.83
CA PHE A 7 -18.23 3.17 -17.42
C PHE A 7 -17.08 3.10 -18.43
N LEU A 8 -17.37 3.23 -19.74
CA LEU A 8 -16.35 3.23 -20.78
C LEU A 8 -15.60 4.56 -20.90
N CYS A 9 -16.22 5.72 -20.65
CA CYS A 9 -15.52 7.02 -20.68
C CYS A 9 -14.52 7.22 -19.52
N PHE A 10 -14.73 6.58 -18.36
CA PHE A 10 -13.75 6.66 -17.26
C PHE A 10 -12.53 5.76 -17.48
N SER A 11 -12.67 4.68 -18.25
CA SER A 11 -11.58 3.74 -18.56
C SER A 11 -10.75 4.16 -19.79
N THR A 12 -11.37 4.69 -20.85
CA THR A 12 -10.67 4.90 -22.13
C THR A 12 -9.77 6.13 -22.21
N TYR A 13 -10.00 7.17 -21.39
CA TYR A 13 -9.15 8.38 -21.41
C TYR A 13 -7.86 8.27 -20.59
N TYR A 14 -7.75 7.28 -19.69
CA TYR A 14 -6.53 7.05 -18.90
C TYR A 14 -5.79 5.75 -19.27
N CYS A 15 -6.48 4.73 -19.80
CA CYS A 15 -5.82 3.49 -20.26
C CYS A 15 -5.06 3.62 -21.59
N THR A 16 -5.18 4.74 -22.31
CA THR A 16 -4.53 4.91 -23.63
C THR A 16 -3.12 5.47 -23.57
N SER A 17 -2.64 5.98 -22.42
CA SER A 17 -1.23 6.42 -22.26
C SER A 17 -0.38 5.50 -21.38
N ILE A 18 -0.96 4.45 -20.79
CA ILE A 18 -0.27 3.46 -19.98
C ILE A 18 -0.47 2.14 -20.73
N GLY A 19 0.59 1.56 -21.27
CA GLY A 19 0.48 0.27 -21.96
C GLY A 19 -0.12 -0.74 -20.99
N GLY A 20 -1.12 -1.52 -21.43
CA GLY A 20 -1.79 -2.50 -20.54
C GLY A 20 -0.83 -3.51 -19.89
N GLU A 21 0.37 -3.68 -20.44
CA GLU A 21 1.45 -4.49 -19.86
C GLU A 21 2.08 -3.88 -18.59
N ASP A 22 2.14 -2.54 -18.48
CA ASP A 22 2.78 -1.82 -17.36
C ASP A 22 2.00 -1.91 -16.03
N VAL A 23 0.74 -2.34 -16.11
CA VAL A 23 -0.16 -2.49 -14.96
C VAL A 23 -0.01 -3.86 -14.30
N LEU A 24 0.34 -4.88 -15.09
CA LEU A 24 0.45 -6.27 -14.61
C LEU A 24 1.89 -6.65 -14.28
N ARG A 25 2.89 -6.01 -14.90
CA ARG A 25 4.31 -6.31 -14.67
C ARG A 25 5.06 -5.11 -14.08
N PRO A 26 6.10 -5.38 -13.28
CA PRO A 26 7.01 -4.33 -12.82
C PRO A 26 7.69 -3.62 -14.00
N ILE A 27 7.96 -2.34 -13.81
CA ILE A 27 8.71 -1.54 -14.78
C ILE A 27 10.14 -2.09 -14.86
N PRO A 28 10.69 -2.26 -16.08
CA PRO A 28 12.05 -2.74 -16.24
C PRO A 28 13.05 -1.82 -15.53
N MET A 29 13.94 -2.41 -14.74
CA MET A 29 14.97 -1.70 -13.98
C MET A 29 16.35 -1.82 -14.63
N VAL A 30 17.16 -0.78 -14.47
CA VAL A 30 18.57 -0.74 -14.85
C VAL A 30 19.38 -0.42 -13.60
N LYS A 31 20.39 -1.24 -13.32
CA LYS A 31 21.37 -1.00 -12.27
C LYS A 31 22.46 -0.10 -12.82
N ILE A 32 22.64 1.06 -12.22
CA ILE A 32 23.73 1.98 -12.50
C ILE A 32 24.75 1.84 -11.37
N ARG A 33 25.96 1.44 -11.73
CA ARG A 33 27.14 1.54 -10.84
C ARG A 33 27.91 2.78 -11.25
N ALA A 34 28.21 3.66 -10.31
CA ALA A 34 28.96 4.88 -10.59
C ALA A 34 30.10 5.09 -9.58
N ILE A 35 31.21 5.62 -10.09
CA ILE A 35 32.39 6.03 -9.34
C ILE A 35 32.53 7.54 -9.50
N VAL A 36 32.34 8.27 -8.42
CA VAL A 36 32.31 9.74 -8.39
C VAL A 36 33.39 10.27 -7.46
N TYR A 37 34.06 11.35 -7.85
CA TYR A 37 35.05 12.02 -7.00
C TYR A 37 34.39 12.66 -5.76
N GLU A 38 35.08 12.62 -4.63
CA GLU A 38 34.56 13.13 -3.34
C GLU A 38 34.08 14.59 -3.41
N ASP A 39 34.76 15.45 -4.16
CA ASP A 39 34.37 16.87 -4.28
C ASP A 39 33.01 17.06 -4.99
N TYR A 40 32.58 16.10 -5.81
CA TYR A 40 31.34 16.20 -6.60
C TYR A 40 30.19 15.35 -6.04
N ILE A 41 30.43 14.45 -5.07
CA ILE A 41 29.40 13.51 -4.58
C ILE A 41 28.17 14.24 -4.03
N ASN A 42 28.37 15.33 -3.31
CA ASN A 42 27.29 16.14 -2.74
C ASN A 42 26.41 16.73 -3.85
N ASN A 43 27.03 17.30 -4.87
CA ASN A 43 26.31 17.90 -6.01
C ASN A 43 25.53 16.82 -6.79
N VAL A 44 26.16 15.67 -7.02
CA VAL A 44 25.51 14.52 -7.66
C VAL A 44 24.30 14.07 -6.86
N LEU A 45 24.41 13.88 -5.55
CA LEU A 45 23.28 13.49 -4.71
C LEU A 45 22.15 14.52 -4.75
N CYS A 46 22.47 15.82 -4.70
CA CYS A 46 21.49 16.89 -4.84
C CYS A 46 20.69 16.77 -6.15
N GLU A 47 21.37 16.66 -7.29
CA GLU A 47 20.71 16.59 -8.60
C GLU A 47 19.96 15.26 -8.80
N LEU A 48 20.50 14.14 -8.33
CA LEU A 48 19.81 12.84 -8.38
C LEU A 48 18.54 12.84 -7.51
N GLY A 49 18.57 13.48 -6.34
CA GLY A 49 17.39 13.57 -5.48
C GLY A 49 16.31 14.51 -6.02
N LYS A 50 16.66 15.49 -6.86
CA LYS A 50 15.68 16.30 -7.61
C LYS A 50 14.96 15.49 -8.70
N LEU A 51 15.66 14.55 -9.33
CA LEU A 51 15.08 13.67 -10.35
C LEU A 51 14.09 12.63 -9.78
N LYS A 52 14.17 12.30 -8.47
CA LYS A 52 13.29 11.33 -7.79
C LYS A 52 13.15 9.99 -8.54
N SER A 53 14.26 9.51 -9.07
CA SER A 53 14.29 8.36 -10.00
C SER A 53 15.39 7.35 -9.68
N VAL A 54 16.05 7.48 -8.53
CA VAL A 54 17.20 6.65 -8.16
C VAL A 54 16.92 5.93 -6.85
N HIS A 55 17.00 4.62 -6.81
CA HIS A 55 16.94 3.83 -5.57
C HIS A 55 18.34 3.30 -5.25
N PHE A 56 18.97 3.80 -4.19
CA PHE A 56 20.33 3.38 -3.82
C PHE A 56 20.34 1.97 -3.21
N VAL A 57 21.30 1.16 -3.64
CA VAL A 57 21.57 -0.16 -3.08
C VAL A 57 22.51 0.00 -1.87
N ASP A 58 22.19 -0.67 -0.76
CA ASP A 58 23.09 -0.75 0.38
C ASP A 58 24.30 -1.64 0.05
N LEU A 59 25.46 -1.02 -0.12
CA LEU A 59 26.70 -1.73 -0.41
C LEU A 59 27.40 -2.26 0.83
N ARG A 60 27.03 -1.86 2.05
CA ARG A 60 27.77 -2.22 3.28
C ARG A 60 27.97 -3.72 3.44
N ASN A 61 26.93 -4.50 3.10
CA ASN A 61 26.95 -5.97 3.20
C ASN A 61 27.42 -6.66 1.90
N LYS A 62 27.90 -5.90 0.90
CA LYS A 62 28.24 -6.40 -0.44
C LYS A 62 29.65 -6.02 -0.88
N LEU A 63 30.48 -5.55 0.05
CA LEU A 63 31.84 -5.08 -0.24
C LEU A 63 32.82 -6.21 -0.59
N ASP A 64 32.52 -7.46 -0.23
CA ASP A 64 33.36 -8.62 -0.54
C ASP A 64 33.64 -8.76 -2.05
N ARG A 65 32.70 -8.30 -2.89
CA ARG A 65 32.83 -8.29 -4.36
C ARG A 65 33.98 -7.42 -4.85
N PHE A 66 34.40 -6.44 -4.04
CA PHE A 66 35.45 -5.48 -4.39
C PHE A 66 36.83 -5.87 -3.86
N LYS A 67 37.03 -7.11 -3.37
CA LYS A 67 38.34 -7.67 -2.98
C LYS A 67 39.21 -6.73 -2.12
N GLY A 68 38.59 -5.94 -1.24
CA GLY A 68 39.27 -5.01 -0.34
C GLY A 68 39.68 -3.64 -0.92
N TYR A 69 39.42 -3.35 -2.19
CA TYR A 69 39.72 -2.03 -2.79
C TYR A 69 38.75 -0.92 -2.37
N VAL A 70 37.56 -1.31 -1.93
CA VAL A 70 36.49 -0.40 -1.51
C VAL A 70 36.16 -0.70 -0.05
N LYS A 71 36.22 0.32 0.80
CA LYS A 71 35.92 0.25 2.23
C LYS A 71 34.51 0.80 2.50
N PRO A 72 33.84 0.35 3.57
CA PRO A 72 32.57 0.95 3.97
C PRO A 72 32.79 2.40 4.39
N VAL A 73 31.80 3.26 4.15
CA VAL A 73 31.78 4.60 4.73
C VAL A 73 31.33 4.47 6.18
N GLU A 74 32.22 4.79 7.11
CA GLU A 74 31.90 4.79 8.54
C GLU A 74 31.10 6.04 8.91
N ALA A 75 30.23 5.91 9.93
CA ALA A 75 29.50 7.05 10.48
C ALA A 75 30.48 7.99 11.18
N GLY A 76 30.82 9.09 10.51
CA GLY A 76 31.71 10.11 11.04
C GLY A 76 31.03 11.04 12.05
N GLU A 77 31.86 11.84 12.72
CA GLU A 77 31.45 12.89 13.67
C GLU A 77 30.41 13.87 13.09
N ILE A 78 30.44 14.09 11.77
CA ILE A 78 29.53 14.97 11.04
C ILE A 78 28.06 14.57 11.22
N ILE A 79 27.74 13.27 11.17
CA ILE A 79 26.37 12.77 11.34
C ILE A 79 25.86 13.07 12.75
N PHE A 80 26.73 12.87 13.75
CA PHE A 80 26.41 13.17 15.14
C PHE A 80 26.18 14.68 15.35
N ARG A 81 27.01 15.54 14.74
CA ARG A 81 26.83 17.00 14.78
C ARG A 81 25.46 17.42 14.22
N TYR A 82 25.07 16.91 13.04
CA TYR A 82 23.74 17.18 12.48
C TYR A 82 22.61 16.74 13.42
N SER A 83 22.66 15.51 13.94
CA SER A 83 21.64 14.96 14.84
C SER A 83 21.49 15.80 16.12
N ASN A 84 22.61 16.24 16.70
CA ASN A 84 22.62 17.10 17.88
C ASN A 84 21.99 18.48 17.58
N LEU A 85 22.39 19.14 16.48
CA LEU A 85 21.83 20.43 16.09
C LEU A 85 20.32 20.35 15.81
N ILE A 86 19.85 19.30 15.13
CA ILE A 86 18.41 19.08 14.88
C ILE A 86 17.66 18.93 16.22
N SER A 87 18.21 18.15 17.16
CA SER A 87 17.61 17.98 18.50
C SER A 87 17.53 19.30 19.26
N ARG A 88 18.59 20.14 19.20
CA ARG A 88 18.60 21.48 19.81
C ARG A 88 17.52 22.38 19.20
N VAL A 89 17.44 22.44 17.87
CA VAL A 89 16.43 23.25 17.17
C VAL A 89 15.01 22.79 17.50
N SER A 90 14.77 21.47 17.53
CA SER A 90 13.45 20.93 17.88
C SER A 90 13.04 21.34 19.30
N LYS A 91 13.94 21.26 20.28
CA LYS A 91 13.66 21.69 21.67
C LYS A 91 13.31 23.18 21.74
N ILE A 92 14.00 24.03 20.98
CA ILE A 92 13.72 25.46 20.92
C ILE A 92 12.32 25.69 20.33
N MET A 93 12.01 25.06 19.18
CA MET A 93 10.71 25.17 18.55
C MET A 93 9.56 24.70 19.46
N ASP A 94 9.74 23.57 20.15
CA ASP A 94 8.76 23.02 21.08
C ASP A 94 8.53 23.97 22.27
N SER A 95 9.61 24.57 22.79
CA SER A 95 9.52 25.56 23.87
C SER A 95 8.79 26.85 23.48
N MET A 96 8.83 27.22 22.20
CA MET A 96 8.16 28.38 21.63
C MET A 96 6.72 28.07 21.13
N GLY A 97 6.26 26.81 21.24
CA GLY A 97 4.95 26.40 20.72
C GLY A 97 4.83 26.45 19.20
N ILE A 98 5.96 26.47 18.48
CA ILE A 98 6.00 26.54 17.01
C ILE A 98 5.67 25.15 16.46
N SER A 99 4.38 24.91 16.21
CA SER A 99 3.90 23.69 15.57
C SER A 99 3.71 23.91 14.08
N GLY A 100 4.50 23.19 13.27
CA GLY A 100 4.22 23.02 11.86
C GLY A 100 5.37 23.38 10.91
N LEU A 101 5.65 22.44 10.01
CA LEU A 101 6.31 22.68 8.73
C LEU A 101 5.38 23.55 7.86
N ARG A 102 5.38 24.87 8.07
CA ARG A 102 4.83 25.79 7.08
C ARG A 102 5.83 25.78 5.92
N LYS A 103 5.43 25.18 4.79
CA LYS A 103 6.20 25.17 3.54
C LYS A 103 6.46 26.62 3.12
N ALA A 104 7.59 27.18 3.55
CA ALA A 104 8.15 28.38 2.99
C ALA A 104 8.88 27.96 1.70
N GLY A 105 8.38 28.44 0.57
CA GLY A 105 9.04 28.33 -0.73
C GLY A 105 10.23 29.27 -0.80
N GLU A 106 11.19 29.11 0.11
CA GLU A 106 12.46 29.82 0.08
C GLU A 106 13.54 28.92 -0.49
N ARG A 107 14.29 29.46 -1.46
CA ARG A 107 15.34 28.77 -2.19
C ARG A 107 16.43 28.33 -1.23
N LEU A 108 16.47 27.03 -0.92
CA LEU A 108 17.61 26.39 -0.26
C LEU A 108 18.79 26.31 -1.25
N THR A 109 19.65 27.33 -1.25
CA THR A 109 20.99 27.22 -1.84
C THR A 109 21.92 26.63 -0.79
N VAL A 110 22.04 25.30 -0.79
CA VAL A 110 22.81 24.57 0.23
C VAL A 110 24.28 24.50 -0.19
N ASN A 111 25.15 25.25 0.50
CA ASN A 111 26.60 25.07 0.42
C ASN A 111 27.06 24.26 1.65
N ILE A 112 27.01 22.92 1.52
CA ILE A 112 27.04 21.93 2.62
C ILE A 112 28.27 22.04 3.53
N GLY A 113 29.41 22.55 3.03
CA GLY A 113 30.67 22.61 3.79
C GLY A 113 30.75 23.72 4.84
N ARG A 114 30.02 24.83 4.69
CA ARG A 114 30.01 25.95 5.66
C ARG A 114 28.78 25.98 6.57
N LEU A 115 27.78 25.18 6.21
CA LEU A 115 26.47 25.18 6.86
C LEU A 115 26.49 24.74 8.32
N LEU A 116 27.32 23.77 8.71
CA LEU A 116 27.31 23.27 10.08
C LEU A 116 27.80 24.33 11.08
N ASP A 117 28.91 25.00 10.77
CA ASP A 117 29.48 25.99 11.67
C ASP A 117 28.66 27.29 11.67
N GLU A 118 28.07 27.69 10.53
CA GLU A 118 27.15 28.82 10.44
C GLU A 118 25.83 28.54 11.18
N ALA A 119 25.24 27.37 10.98
CA ALA A 119 24.02 26.96 11.67
C ALA A 119 24.24 26.81 13.18
N GLU A 120 25.38 26.28 13.61
CA GLU A 120 25.71 26.15 15.03
C GLU A 120 25.79 27.51 15.73
N LYS A 121 26.44 28.50 15.09
CA LYS A 121 26.47 29.89 15.59
C LYS A 121 25.09 30.51 15.64
N GLU A 122 24.30 30.36 14.57
CA GLU A 122 22.96 30.94 14.50
C GLU A 122 22.02 30.32 15.57
N ILE A 123 22.11 29.01 15.78
CA ILE A 123 21.38 28.31 16.84
C ILE A 123 21.81 28.81 18.22
N GLU A 124 23.11 29.00 18.45
CA GLU A 124 23.64 29.50 19.72
C GLU A 124 23.18 30.94 20.01
N GLU A 125 23.16 31.82 19.00
CA GLU A 125 22.63 33.18 19.12
C GLU A 125 21.14 33.19 19.48
N ILE A 126 20.33 32.42 18.75
CA ILE A 126 18.88 32.31 19.00
C ILE A 126 18.63 31.75 20.39
N GLU A 127 19.35 30.68 20.76
CA GLU A 127 19.20 30.03 22.06
C GLU A 127 19.57 30.99 23.20
N LYS A 128 20.64 31.78 23.05
CA LYS A 128 21.06 32.78 24.04
C LYS A 128 20.03 33.89 24.19
N SER A 129 19.53 34.44 23.08
CA SER A 129 18.50 35.49 23.10
C SER A 129 17.20 34.99 23.71
N TYR A 130 16.76 33.78 23.36
CA TYR A 130 15.55 33.18 23.93
C TYR A 130 15.69 32.90 25.43
N ARG A 131 16.83 32.32 25.85
CA ARG A 131 17.11 32.04 27.27
C ARG A 131 17.10 33.31 28.11
N ALA A 132 17.75 34.38 27.65
CA ALA A 132 17.78 35.65 28.37
C ALA A 132 16.37 36.23 28.57
N LEU A 133 15.56 36.22 27.51
CA LEU A 133 14.20 36.75 27.55
C LEU A 133 13.27 35.89 28.43
N ASN A 134 13.40 34.57 28.35
CA ASN A 134 12.62 33.63 29.15
C ASN A 134 13.03 33.66 30.64
N GLU A 135 14.31 33.89 30.94
CA GLU A 135 14.81 34.05 32.30
C GLU A 135 14.23 35.31 32.96
N GLU A 136 14.19 36.43 32.24
CA GLU A 136 13.52 37.67 32.69
C GLU A 136 12.04 37.44 33.02
N VAL A 137 11.30 36.76 32.13
CA VAL A 137 9.89 36.40 32.36
C VAL A 137 9.75 35.53 33.61
N SER A 138 10.58 34.49 33.74
CA SER A 138 10.53 33.57 34.88
C SER A 138 10.87 34.25 36.22
N THR A 139 11.74 35.26 36.21
CA THR A 139 12.13 36.01 37.41
C THR A 139 10.98 36.90 37.86
N ILE A 140 10.29 37.54 36.90
CA ILE A 140 9.09 38.33 37.17
C ILE A 140 7.97 37.44 37.72
N GLU A 141 7.71 36.27 37.13
CA GLU A 141 6.68 35.32 37.60
C GLU A 141 6.94 34.81 39.02
N LYS A 142 8.20 34.46 39.33
CA LYS A 142 8.60 34.05 40.68
C LYS A 142 8.39 35.16 41.70
N THR A 143 8.70 36.40 41.31
CA THR A 143 8.52 37.58 42.17
C THR A 143 7.02 37.88 42.38
N LEU A 144 6.20 37.69 41.35
CA LEU A 144 4.74 37.86 41.42
C LEU A 144 4.05 36.84 42.32
N SER A 145 4.64 35.64 42.45
CA SER A 145 4.09 34.53 43.24
C SER A 145 4.40 34.61 44.74
N ALA A 146 5.15 35.63 45.18
CA ALA A 146 5.52 35.81 46.58
C ALA A 146 4.32 36.36 47.41
N PRO A 147 3.98 35.75 48.56
CA PRO A 147 2.79 36.12 49.34
C PRO A 147 2.87 37.49 50.04
N GLU A 148 4.04 38.12 50.10
CA GLU A 148 4.29 39.40 50.82
C GLU A 148 4.35 40.63 49.89
N LEU A 149 3.77 40.55 48.68
CA LEU A 149 3.88 41.61 47.68
C LEU A 149 2.79 42.69 47.84
N TYR A 150 3.18 43.97 47.92
CA TYR A 150 2.26 45.11 47.94
C TYR A 150 1.49 45.26 46.61
N GLU A 151 0.20 45.63 46.68
CA GLU A 151 -0.71 45.74 45.52
C GLU A 151 -0.18 46.66 44.40
N GLU A 152 0.38 47.84 44.71
CA GLU A 152 0.96 48.73 43.69
C GLU A 152 2.14 48.10 42.94
N ARG A 153 2.99 47.36 43.65
CA ARG A 153 4.15 46.67 43.05
C ARG A 153 3.73 45.46 42.22
N ARG A 154 2.57 44.88 42.55
CA ARG A 154 1.96 43.79 41.80
C ARG A 154 1.44 44.27 40.46
N GLU A 155 0.70 45.39 40.41
CA GLU A 155 0.23 45.99 39.15
C GLU A 155 1.39 46.37 38.22
N GLU A 156 2.47 46.95 38.77
CA GLU A 156 3.67 47.29 37.99
C GLU A 156 4.33 46.04 37.38
N LEU A 157 4.49 44.98 38.17
CA LEU A 157 5.08 43.73 37.71
C LEU A 157 4.19 42.97 36.72
N GLU A 158 2.86 43.01 36.87
CA GLU A 158 1.92 42.43 35.91
C GLU A 158 2.00 43.14 34.54
N LYS A 159 2.11 44.48 34.55
CA LYS A 159 2.33 45.26 33.33
C LYS A 159 3.64 44.89 32.65
N ARG A 160 4.73 44.81 33.42
CA ARG A 160 6.07 44.43 32.93
C ARG A 160 6.11 42.99 32.42
N LEU A 161 5.41 42.06 33.08
CA LEU A 161 5.25 40.68 32.64
C LEU A 161 4.55 40.60 31.28
N LYS A 162 3.48 41.39 31.10
CA LYS A 162 2.73 41.45 29.84
C LYS A 162 3.58 42.02 28.70
N GLU A 163 4.33 43.09 28.96
CA GLU A 163 5.28 43.65 27.99
C GLU A 163 6.35 42.64 27.58
N LYS A 164 6.94 41.93 28.54
CA LYS A 164 7.97 40.92 28.29
C LYS A 164 7.47 39.67 27.58
N ARG A 165 6.25 39.20 27.91
CA ARG A 165 5.60 38.10 27.18
C ARG A 165 5.31 38.49 25.73
N LEU A 166 4.88 39.74 25.48
CA LEU A 166 4.68 40.24 24.12
C LEU A 166 6.00 40.35 23.34
N GLU A 167 7.09 40.75 24.00
CA GLU A 167 8.43 40.76 23.42
C GLU A 167 8.88 39.34 23.04
N LEU A 168 8.60 38.35 23.90
CA LEU A 168 8.91 36.94 23.68
C LEU A 168 8.09 36.31 22.56
N GLU A 169 6.81 36.66 22.45
CA GLU A 169 5.94 36.22 21.36
C GLU A 169 6.41 36.81 20.02
N LYS A 170 6.69 38.11 19.96
CA LYS A 170 7.25 38.78 18.77
C LYS A 170 8.60 38.20 18.35
N PHE A 171 9.47 37.91 19.31
CA PHE A 171 10.74 37.26 19.04
C PHE A 171 10.54 35.87 18.43
N SER A 172 9.66 35.07 19.04
CA SER A 172 9.32 33.72 18.56
C SER A 172 8.75 33.74 17.14
N GLU A 173 7.84 34.67 16.83
CA GLU A 173 7.30 34.87 15.48
C GLU A 173 8.38 35.28 14.46
N SER A 174 9.29 36.18 14.85
CA SER A 174 10.37 36.66 13.97
C SER A 174 11.39 35.59 13.63
N VAL A 175 11.58 34.61 14.52
CA VAL A 175 12.58 33.56 14.40
C VAL A 175 11.98 32.25 13.89
N ALA A 176 10.64 32.09 13.92
CA ALA A 176 9.97 30.86 13.50
C ALA A 176 10.32 30.41 12.07
N SER A 177 10.32 31.33 11.10
CA SER A 177 10.68 31.01 9.70
C SER A 177 12.14 30.56 9.57
N ARG A 178 13.04 31.22 10.30
CA ARG A 178 14.48 30.90 10.33
C ARG A 178 14.72 29.53 10.95
N LEU A 179 14.09 29.21 12.09
CA LEU A 179 14.22 27.91 12.75
C LEU A 179 13.69 26.76 11.88
N ILE A 180 12.56 26.97 11.19
CA ILE A 180 12.03 25.99 10.25
C ILE A 180 13.04 25.75 9.11
N THR A 181 13.60 26.82 8.54
CA THR A 181 14.58 26.73 7.45
C THR A 181 15.87 26.05 7.88
N LEU A 182 16.39 26.40 9.06
CA LEU A 182 17.56 25.78 9.67
C LEU A 182 17.34 24.29 9.90
N ARG A 183 16.19 23.93 10.51
CA ARG A 183 15.82 22.53 10.74
C ARG A 183 15.78 21.75 9.43
N THR A 184 15.09 22.26 8.41
CA THR A 184 14.99 21.59 7.10
C THR A 184 16.37 21.46 6.44
N SER A 185 17.23 22.48 6.55
CA SER A 185 18.60 22.43 6.02
C SER A 185 19.47 21.38 6.71
N LEU A 186 19.35 21.26 8.04
CA LEU A 186 20.08 20.27 8.83
C LEU A 186 19.56 18.85 8.58
N GLU A 187 18.24 18.66 8.53
CA GLU A 187 17.61 17.38 8.16
C GLU A 187 18.04 16.95 6.74
N PHE A 188 18.15 17.91 5.83
CA PHE A 188 18.67 17.70 4.48
C PHE A 188 20.13 17.24 4.48
N GLY A 189 21.01 17.96 5.19
CA GLY A 189 22.42 17.59 5.32
C GLY A 189 22.59 16.20 5.95
N LEU A 190 21.84 15.90 7.00
CA LEU A 190 21.81 14.59 7.65
C LEU A 190 21.38 13.48 6.67
N LYS A 191 20.36 13.74 5.84
CA LYS A 191 19.89 12.78 4.83
C LYS A 191 20.97 12.48 3.79
N LEU A 192 21.70 13.49 3.33
CA LEU A 192 22.82 13.30 2.41
C LEU A 192 23.93 12.44 3.02
N GLU A 193 24.35 12.76 4.26
CA GLU A 193 25.39 11.99 4.95
C GLU A 193 24.96 10.55 5.22
N ASN A 194 23.72 10.34 5.68
CA ASN A 194 23.17 9.00 5.85
C ASN A 194 23.10 8.20 4.54
N THR A 195 22.84 8.87 3.41
CA THR A 195 22.84 8.22 2.10
C THR A 195 24.24 7.76 1.69
N LYS A 196 25.29 8.54 2.02
CA LYS A 196 26.68 8.15 1.77
C LYS A 196 27.10 6.90 2.54
N LEU A 197 26.47 6.60 3.68
CA LEU A 197 26.73 5.36 4.42
C LEU A 197 26.38 4.10 3.62
N LEU A 198 25.48 4.21 2.64
CA LEU A 198 25.12 3.11 1.74
C LEU A 198 26.22 2.83 0.71
N PHE A 199 27.19 3.73 0.56
CA PHE A 199 28.19 3.69 -0.49
C PHE A 199 29.49 3.03 -0.02
N GLY A 200 30.29 2.62 -0.99
CA GLY A 200 31.68 2.26 -0.79
C GLY A 200 32.60 3.47 -1.02
N ARG A 201 33.72 3.52 -0.30
CA ARG A 201 34.72 4.58 -0.41
C ARG A 201 36.10 4.00 -0.73
N THR A 202 36.81 4.66 -1.64
CA THR A 202 38.24 4.45 -1.90
C THR A 202 39.04 5.61 -1.30
N PHE A 203 40.27 5.88 -1.77
CA PHE A 203 41.07 6.99 -1.27
C PHE A 203 40.45 8.38 -1.53
N LYS A 204 39.86 8.61 -2.72
CA LYS A 204 39.30 9.92 -3.13
C LYS A 204 37.99 9.83 -3.92
N THR A 205 37.41 8.64 -4.04
CA THR A 205 36.17 8.43 -4.80
C THR A 205 35.16 7.63 -3.99
N PHE A 206 33.88 7.88 -4.26
CA PHE A 206 32.75 7.10 -3.79
C PHE A 206 32.26 6.19 -4.90
N VAL A 207 31.97 4.95 -4.54
CA VAL A 207 31.37 3.93 -5.40
C VAL A 207 29.95 3.69 -4.88
N PHE A 208 28.96 3.86 -5.73
CA PHE A 208 27.59 3.52 -5.41
C PHE A 208 26.92 2.70 -6.50
N GLU A 209 25.94 1.91 -6.10
CA GLU A 209 25.05 1.20 -6.99
C GLU A 209 23.63 1.69 -6.76
N ALA A 210 22.87 1.88 -7.83
CA ALA A 210 21.50 2.32 -7.74
C ALA A 210 20.64 1.71 -8.85
N TRP A 211 19.40 1.39 -8.51
CA TRP A 211 18.39 0.96 -9.46
C TRP A 211 17.59 2.15 -9.98
N VAL A 212 17.40 2.19 -11.30
CA VAL A 212 16.69 3.26 -12.02
C VAL A 212 15.72 2.62 -13.01
N PRO A 213 14.48 3.11 -13.13
CA PRO A 213 13.57 2.70 -14.20
C PRO A 213 14.21 2.89 -15.58
N GLU A 214 14.06 1.90 -16.47
CA GLU A 214 14.72 1.90 -17.78
C GLU A 214 14.37 3.16 -18.59
N ASP A 215 13.14 3.64 -18.50
CA ASP A 215 12.66 4.85 -19.18
C ASP A 215 13.32 6.15 -18.68
N ARG A 216 13.83 6.17 -17.44
CA ARG A 216 14.53 7.33 -16.84
C ARG A 216 16.04 7.16 -16.76
N SER A 217 16.57 6.03 -17.20
CA SER A 217 18.00 5.73 -17.14
C SER A 217 18.85 6.76 -17.90
N ALA A 218 18.39 7.21 -19.07
CA ALA A 218 19.09 8.20 -19.90
C ALA A 218 19.20 9.57 -19.20
N ASP A 219 18.14 10.00 -18.51
CA ASP A 219 18.11 11.26 -17.77
C ASP A 219 19.06 11.23 -16.57
N VAL A 220 19.07 10.12 -15.83
CA VAL A 220 19.98 9.92 -14.70
C VAL A 220 21.45 9.95 -15.15
N VAL A 221 21.78 9.28 -16.27
CA VAL A 221 23.14 9.31 -16.82
C VAL A 221 23.55 10.71 -17.28
N ARG A 222 22.63 11.47 -17.89
CA ARG A 222 22.89 12.87 -18.28
C ARG A 222 23.21 13.73 -17.07
N VAL A 223 22.35 13.71 -16.04
CA VAL A 223 22.53 14.47 -14.81
C VAL A 223 23.81 14.05 -14.07
N LEU A 224 24.12 12.76 -14.04
CA LEU A 224 25.35 12.26 -13.43
C LEU A 224 26.61 12.84 -14.09
N LYS A 225 26.62 12.97 -15.43
CA LYS A 225 27.73 13.58 -16.18
C LYS A 225 27.82 15.08 -15.95
N GLU A 226 26.69 15.78 -15.97
CA GLU A 226 26.63 17.23 -15.77
C GLU A 226 27.08 17.62 -14.36
N ALA A 227 26.54 16.96 -13.33
CA ALA A 227 26.84 17.25 -11.92
C ALA A 227 28.30 16.93 -11.53
N SER A 228 28.93 15.97 -12.22
CA SER A 228 30.33 15.58 -12.04
C SER A 228 31.30 16.30 -12.97
N LYS A 229 30.84 17.23 -13.83
CA LYS A 229 31.65 17.89 -14.88
C LYS A 229 32.40 16.89 -15.78
N GLY A 230 31.80 15.72 -16.02
CA GLY A 230 32.39 14.63 -16.81
C GLY A 230 33.40 13.75 -16.07
N LEU A 231 33.70 14.02 -14.79
CA LEU A 231 34.62 13.23 -13.96
C LEU A 231 33.88 12.07 -13.26
N VAL A 232 33.19 11.24 -14.03
CA VAL A 232 32.47 10.06 -13.53
C VAL A 232 32.70 8.86 -14.45
N ILE A 233 32.94 7.71 -13.83
CA ILE A 233 32.91 6.42 -14.52
C ILE A 233 31.63 5.72 -14.09
N PHE A 234 30.82 5.28 -15.04
CA PHE A 234 29.59 4.55 -14.75
C PHE A 234 29.45 3.33 -15.66
N GLU A 235 28.77 2.32 -15.13
CA GLU A 235 28.41 1.08 -15.80
C GLU A 235 26.90 0.89 -15.64
N THR A 236 26.21 0.58 -16.73
CA THR A 236 24.77 0.29 -16.73
C THR A 236 24.54 -1.18 -17.01
N LEU A 237 23.93 -1.88 -16.05
CA LEU A 237 23.57 -3.28 -16.14
C LEU A 237 22.04 -3.37 -16.18
N LYS A 238 21.47 -3.87 -17.27
CA LYS A 238 20.02 -4.09 -17.33
C LYS A 238 19.64 -5.22 -16.39
N ALA A 239 18.52 -5.09 -15.68
CA ALA A 239 17.96 -6.21 -14.94
C ALA A 239 17.59 -7.31 -15.93
N GLU A 240 17.99 -8.54 -15.61
CA GLU A 240 17.53 -9.71 -16.33
C GLU A 240 16.03 -9.89 -16.06
N ARG A 241 15.30 -10.47 -17.03
CA ARG A 241 13.87 -10.77 -16.88
C ARG A 241 13.63 -12.14 -16.22
N GLU A 242 14.70 -12.83 -15.88
CA GLU A 242 14.70 -14.16 -15.28
C GLU A 242 15.50 -14.09 -13.98
N HIS A 243 15.02 -14.77 -12.94
CA HIS A 243 15.78 -14.86 -11.70
C HIS A 243 16.99 -15.78 -11.91
N VAL A 244 18.19 -15.21 -11.84
CA VAL A 244 19.43 -15.97 -11.86
C VAL A 244 19.94 -16.11 -10.43
N GLU A 245 20.09 -17.36 -9.97
CA GLU A 245 20.62 -17.65 -8.64
C GLU A 245 21.95 -16.93 -8.40
N GLY A 246 22.04 -16.18 -7.30
CA GLY A 246 23.23 -15.39 -6.95
C GLY A 246 23.26 -13.96 -7.53
N HIS A 247 22.31 -13.60 -8.40
CA HIS A 247 22.09 -12.20 -8.80
C HIS A 247 21.11 -11.51 -7.85
N GLU A 248 21.34 -10.21 -7.62
CA GLU A 248 20.48 -9.40 -6.77
C GLU A 248 19.17 -9.07 -7.49
N SER A 249 18.03 -9.39 -6.88
CA SER A 249 16.73 -9.00 -7.40
C SER A 249 16.59 -7.47 -7.45
N PRO A 250 16.11 -6.91 -8.57
CA PRO A 250 15.80 -5.48 -8.68
C PRO A 250 14.58 -5.11 -7.80
N PRO A 251 14.49 -3.84 -7.37
CA PRO A 251 13.34 -3.36 -6.62
C PRO A 251 12.10 -3.25 -7.51
N VAL A 252 10.93 -3.39 -6.90
CA VAL A 252 9.66 -3.45 -7.62
C VAL A 252 8.98 -2.09 -7.70
N LEU A 253 8.60 -1.67 -8.90
CA LEU A 253 7.82 -0.45 -9.17
C LEU A 253 6.72 -0.73 -10.20
N TYR A 254 5.51 -0.33 -9.87
CA TYR A 254 4.35 -0.40 -10.77
C TYR A 254 3.83 0.99 -11.11
N ARG A 255 3.13 1.11 -12.25
CA ARG A 255 2.37 2.32 -12.63
C ARG A 255 0.89 2.01 -12.60
N PHE A 256 0.21 2.50 -11.57
CA PHE A 256 -1.23 2.35 -11.44
C PHE A 256 -2.00 3.64 -11.74
N PRO A 257 -3.19 3.53 -12.36
CA PRO A 257 -4.18 4.60 -12.30
C PRO A 257 -4.63 4.79 -10.85
N SER A 258 -5.09 6.00 -10.51
CA SER A 258 -5.40 6.36 -9.13
C SER A 258 -6.41 5.42 -8.44
N PHE A 259 -7.33 4.83 -9.20
CA PHE A 259 -8.35 3.92 -8.67
C PHE A 259 -7.82 2.56 -8.20
N LEU A 260 -6.65 2.13 -8.69
CA LEU A 260 -6.01 0.87 -8.29
C LEU A 260 -5.10 1.03 -7.06
N GLU A 261 -4.73 2.26 -6.70
CA GLU A 261 -3.86 2.56 -5.56
C GLU A 261 -4.33 1.95 -4.22
N PRO A 262 -5.64 1.94 -3.89
CA PRO A 262 -6.09 1.32 -2.64
C PRO A 262 -5.85 -0.20 -2.63
N PHE A 263 -6.02 -0.86 -3.78
CA PHE A 263 -5.82 -2.31 -3.91
C PHE A 263 -4.33 -2.67 -3.86
N GLU A 264 -3.48 -1.89 -4.52
CA GLU A 264 -2.02 -2.05 -4.42
C GLU A 264 -1.57 -2.00 -2.96
N LYS A 265 -2.03 -1.02 -2.18
CA LYS A 265 -1.70 -0.92 -0.74
C LYS A 265 -2.15 -2.15 0.05
N LEU A 266 -3.28 -2.76 -0.30
CA LEU A 266 -3.73 -4.00 0.34
C LEU A 266 -2.82 -5.18 -0.01
N VAL A 267 -2.35 -5.29 -1.26
CA VAL A 267 -1.39 -6.32 -1.64
C VAL A 267 -0.06 -6.10 -0.93
N GLU A 268 0.47 -4.88 -0.95
CA GLU A 268 1.74 -4.51 -0.29
C GLU A 268 1.72 -4.73 1.22
N SER A 269 0.55 -4.59 1.86
CA SER A 269 0.41 -4.84 3.30
C SER A 269 0.57 -6.30 3.68
N PHE A 270 0.36 -7.23 2.74
CA PHE A 270 0.65 -8.66 2.94
C PHE A 270 2.13 -8.94 2.76
N SER A 271 2.69 -8.51 1.63
CA SER A 271 4.14 -8.52 1.36
C SER A 271 4.41 -7.80 0.04
N ILE A 272 5.68 -7.45 -0.21
CA ILE A 272 6.11 -6.89 -1.50
C ILE A 272 6.27 -8.04 -2.50
N GLN A 273 5.74 -7.86 -3.72
CA GLN A 273 5.80 -8.85 -4.80
C GLN A 273 7.24 -9.08 -5.24
N SER A 274 7.53 -10.23 -5.84
CA SER A 274 8.78 -10.36 -6.60
C SER A 274 8.70 -9.60 -7.94
N TYR A 275 9.83 -9.09 -8.41
CA TYR A 275 9.98 -8.41 -9.69
C TYR A 275 9.58 -9.27 -10.90
N TYR A 276 9.61 -10.58 -10.74
CA TYR A 276 9.28 -11.52 -11.82
C TYR A 276 7.82 -12.00 -11.77
N GLU A 277 7.06 -11.60 -10.75
CA GLU A 277 5.67 -12.01 -10.56
C GLU A 277 4.70 -10.98 -11.16
N ILE A 278 3.54 -11.48 -11.61
CA ILE A 278 2.43 -10.61 -11.99
C ILE A 278 1.81 -10.00 -10.73
N ASN A 279 1.52 -8.69 -10.80
CA ASN A 279 0.82 -8.03 -9.72
C ASN A 279 -0.66 -8.48 -9.65
N PRO A 280 -1.13 -9.00 -8.51
CA PRO A 280 -2.53 -9.40 -8.37
C PRO A 280 -3.50 -8.23 -8.16
N ALA A 281 -3.03 -7.01 -7.89
CA ALA A 281 -3.88 -5.85 -7.55
C ALA A 281 -4.98 -5.55 -8.57
N PRO A 282 -4.75 -5.60 -9.90
CA PRO A 282 -5.82 -5.35 -10.88
C PRO A 282 -6.92 -6.41 -10.85
N ILE A 283 -6.57 -7.67 -10.56
CA ILE A 283 -7.55 -8.76 -10.42
C ILE A 283 -8.28 -8.62 -9.09
N MET A 284 -7.56 -8.31 -8.01
CA MET A 284 -8.13 -8.00 -6.70
C MET A 284 -9.11 -6.83 -6.78
N ALA A 285 -8.87 -5.84 -7.65
CA ALA A 285 -9.80 -4.73 -7.86
C ALA A 285 -11.17 -5.14 -8.40
N ILE A 286 -11.28 -6.33 -8.97
CA ILE A 286 -12.53 -6.91 -9.47
C ILE A 286 -13.06 -7.96 -8.48
N THR A 287 -12.22 -8.89 -8.04
CA THR A 287 -12.64 -10.02 -7.18
C THR A 287 -12.98 -9.55 -5.77
N PHE A 288 -12.25 -8.58 -5.22
CA PHE A 288 -12.47 -8.10 -3.86
C PHE A 288 -13.85 -7.47 -3.67
N PRO A 289 -14.28 -6.48 -4.49
CA PRO A 289 -15.63 -5.96 -4.40
C PRO A 289 -16.71 -7.02 -4.61
N ILE A 290 -16.50 -7.99 -5.50
CA ILE A 290 -17.46 -9.08 -5.74
C ILE A 290 -17.63 -9.93 -4.49
N LEU A 291 -16.55 -10.42 -3.90
CA LEU A 291 -16.59 -11.25 -2.69
C LEU A 291 -17.19 -10.48 -1.50
N PHE A 292 -16.81 -9.21 -1.34
CA PHE A 292 -17.39 -8.34 -0.31
C PHE A 292 -18.89 -8.16 -0.53
N GLY A 293 -19.32 -7.89 -1.77
CA GLY A 293 -20.71 -7.63 -2.10
C GLY A 293 -21.63 -8.83 -1.89
N VAL A 294 -21.13 -10.06 -2.13
CA VAL A 294 -21.87 -11.29 -1.81
C VAL A 294 -22.11 -11.42 -0.31
N MET A 295 -21.11 -11.09 0.52
CA MET A 295 -21.22 -11.16 1.98
C MET A 295 -22.06 -10.03 2.59
N PHE A 296 -22.07 -8.86 1.96
CA PHE A 296 -22.77 -7.64 2.41
C PHE A 296 -23.89 -7.26 1.42
N ALA A 297 -24.76 -8.22 1.14
CA ALA A 297 -25.75 -8.14 0.09
C ALA A 297 -27.07 -7.48 0.56
N ASP A 298 -27.05 -6.16 0.75
CA ASP A 298 -28.24 -5.35 1.07
C ASP A 298 -28.23 -4.06 0.25
N VAL A 299 -29.30 -3.81 -0.50
CA VAL A 299 -29.34 -2.65 -1.41
C VAL A 299 -29.25 -1.31 -0.66
N GLY A 300 -29.91 -1.19 0.48
CA GLY A 300 -30.00 0.05 1.26
C GLY A 300 -28.70 0.35 1.98
N GLN A 301 -28.18 -0.63 2.71
CA GLN A 301 -26.94 -0.49 3.47
C GLN A 301 -25.74 -0.34 2.53
N ALA A 302 -25.69 -1.12 1.42
CA ALA A 302 -24.63 -0.99 0.44
C ALA A 302 -24.70 0.31 -0.36
N ALA A 303 -25.89 0.89 -0.59
CA ALA A 303 -26.02 2.23 -1.15
C ALA A 303 -25.40 3.31 -0.26
N ILE A 304 -25.59 3.22 1.05
CA ILE A 304 -24.95 4.13 2.01
C ILE A 304 -23.43 3.95 2.00
N LEU A 305 -22.95 2.71 1.91
CA LEU A 305 -21.52 2.42 1.76
C LEU A 305 -20.95 3.00 0.46
N ALA A 306 -21.66 2.87 -0.66
CA ALA A 306 -21.25 3.42 -1.94
C ALA A 306 -21.17 4.96 -1.89
N VAL A 307 -22.21 5.62 -1.35
CA VAL A 307 -22.25 7.08 -1.24
C VAL A 307 -21.13 7.60 -0.32
N SER A 308 -20.91 6.97 0.82
CA SER A 308 -19.82 7.35 1.74
C SER A 308 -18.44 7.16 1.10
N GLY A 309 -18.21 6.04 0.38
CA GLY A 309 -16.98 5.81 -0.40
C GLY A 309 -16.74 6.88 -1.47
N LEU A 310 -17.79 7.29 -2.18
CA LEU A 310 -17.70 8.36 -3.18
C LEU A 310 -17.32 9.70 -2.54
N ILE A 311 -17.95 10.05 -1.40
CA ILE A 311 -17.61 11.27 -0.64
C ILE A 311 -16.15 11.26 -0.20
N PHE A 312 -15.66 10.14 0.34
CA PHE A 312 -14.27 9.99 0.76
C PHE A 312 -13.29 10.10 -0.41
N SER A 313 -13.61 9.51 -1.57
CA SER A 313 -12.79 9.63 -2.78
C SER A 313 -12.69 11.09 -3.27
N ILE A 314 -13.82 11.82 -3.29
CA ILE A 314 -13.84 13.24 -3.68
C ILE A 314 -13.03 14.08 -2.68
N LEU A 315 -13.20 13.84 -1.38
CA LEU A 315 -12.51 14.57 -0.33
C LEU A 315 -11.00 14.34 -0.41
N ARG A 316 -10.56 13.09 -0.62
CA ARG A 316 -9.15 12.73 -0.86
C ARG A 316 -8.56 13.50 -2.04
N ARG A 317 -9.25 13.54 -3.18
CA ARG A 317 -8.80 14.27 -4.37
C ARG A 317 -8.69 15.77 -4.11
N ARG A 318 -9.61 16.35 -3.33
CA ARG A 318 -9.55 17.77 -2.92
C ARG A 318 -8.37 18.05 -1.98
N LEU A 319 -8.10 17.19 -1.00
CA LEU A 319 -6.97 17.34 -0.07
C LEU A 319 -5.61 17.21 -0.79
N LYS A 320 -5.48 16.21 -1.68
CA LYS A 320 -4.27 16.01 -2.48
C LYS A 320 -3.94 17.24 -3.34
N ARG A 321 -4.95 17.91 -3.91
CA ARG A 321 -4.78 19.18 -4.63
C ARG A 321 -4.33 20.35 -3.75
N ARG A 322 -4.68 20.33 -2.46
CA ARG A 322 -4.28 21.35 -1.48
C ARG A 322 -2.92 21.06 -0.83
N GLY A 323 -2.25 19.98 -1.21
CA GLY A 323 -0.95 19.60 -0.66
C GLY A 323 -0.99 19.16 0.81
N ALA A 324 -2.18 18.87 1.35
CA ALA A 324 -2.38 18.35 2.69
C ALA A 324 -2.54 16.82 2.61
N GLU A 325 -1.55 16.08 3.09
CA GLU A 325 -1.68 14.64 3.29
C GLU A 325 -2.20 14.37 4.71
N PRO A 326 -3.48 13.96 4.87
CA PRO A 326 -4.01 13.62 6.18
C PRO A 326 -3.28 12.39 6.73
N SER A 327 -2.67 12.53 7.90
CA SER A 327 -1.95 11.45 8.60
C SER A 327 -2.87 10.67 9.54
N GLY A 328 -2.56 9.38 9.74
CA GLY A 328 -3.29 8.50 10.67
C GLY A 328 -4.56 7.87 10.08
N LEU A 329 -5.54 7.57 10.95
CA LEU A 329 -6.77 6.84 10.62
C LEU A 329 -7.62 7.54 9.54
N THR A 330 -7.65 8.87 9.54
CA THR A 330 -8.37 9.67 8.53
C THR A 330 -7.76 9.51 7.14
N GLY A 331 -6.44 9.47 7.03
CA GLY A 331 -5.73 9.22 5.77
C GLY A 331 -6.00 7.82 5.22
N MET A 332 -6.10 6.82 6.09
CA MET A 332 -6.43 5.44 5.69
C MET A 332 -7.86 5.34 5.15
N VAL A 333 -8.85 5.88 5.87
CA VAL A 333 -10.26 5.86 5.43
C VAL A 333 -10.46 6.63 4.13
N LEU A 334 -9.82 7.80 3.99
CA LEU A 334 -9.86 8.57 2.76
C LEU A 334 -9.22 7.81 1.59
N SER A 335 -8.10 7.15 1.83
CA SER A 335 -7.42 6.32 0.84
C SER A 335 -8.27 5.13 0.38
N ALA A 336 -9.09 4.57 1.28
CA ALA A 336 -10.00 3.48 0.98
C ALA A 336 -11.30 3.90 0.26
N GLY A 337 -11.53 5.19 0.00
CA GLY A 337 -12.81 5.67 -0.56
C GLY A 337 -13.22 5.01 -1.89
N GLU A 338 -12.28 4.82 -2.81
CA GLU A 338 -12.56 4.17 -4.12
C GLU A 338 -12.87 2.67 -3.96
N LEU A 339 -12.21 2.00 -3.02
CA LEU A 339 -12.47 0.61 -2.65
C LEU A 339 -13.88 0.46 -2.06
N LEU A 340 -14.24 1.29 -1.07
CA LEU A 340 -15.56 1.27 -0.44
C LEU A 340 -16.68 1.57 -1.44
N PHE A 341 -16.44 2.47 -2.39
CA PHE A 341 -17.39 2.76 -3.47
C PHE A 341 -17.67 1.52 -4.33
N LEU A 342 -16.63 0.79 -4.75
CA LEU A 342 -16.78 -0.43 -5.53
C LEU A 342 -17.45 -1.56 -4.73
N CYS A 343 -17.09 -1.71 -3.45
CA CYS A 343 -17.73 -2.65 -2.54
C CYS A 343 -19.23 -2.35 -2.38
N GLY A 344 -19.61 -1.09 -2.19
CA GLY A 344 -21.01 -0.67 -2.10
C GLY A 344 -21.77 -0.92 -3.41
N LEU A 345 -21.17 -0.62 -4.57
CA LEU A 345 -21.78 -0.91 -5.87
C LEU A 345 -22.05 -2.42 -6.06
N SER A 346 -21.10 -3.25 -5.65
CA SER A 346 -21.23 -4.71 -5.68
C SER A 346 -22.30 -5.20 -4.70
N GLY A 347 -22.35 -4.66 -3.47
CA GLY A 347 -23.39 -4.99 -2.48
C GLY A 347 -24.79 -4.62 -2.96
N ILE A 348 -24.97 -3.49 -3.65
CA ILE A 348 -26.24 -3.14 -4.31
C ILE A 348 -26.62 -4.21 -5.35
N PHE A 349 -25.66 -4.61 -6.18
CA PHE A 349 -25.90 -5.62 -7.22
C PHE A 349 -26.34 -6.96 -6.61
N TRP A 350 -25.64 -7.47 -5.60
CA TRP A 350 -26.00 -8.71 -4.93
C TRP A 350 -27.27 -8.61 -4.07
N GLY A 351 -27.49 -7.47 -3.40
CA GLY A 351 -28.72 -7.21 -2.67
C GLY A 351 -29.96 -7.23 -3.57
N LEU A 352 -29.85 -6.74 -4.81
CA LEU A 352 -30.93 -6.85 -5.81
C LEU A 352 -31.17 -8.30 -6.27
N LEU A 353 -30.12 -9.11 -6.37
CA LEU A 353 -30.22 -10.53 -6.74
C LEU A 353 -30.88 -11.38 -5.64
N PHE A 354 -30.63 -11.06 -4.38
CA PHE A 354 -31.24 -11.72 -3.22
C PHE A 354 -32.59 -11.11 -2.79
N GLY A 355 -32.89 -9.89 -3.25
CA GLY A 355 -34.13 -9.18 -2.91
C GLY A 355 -34.14 -8.58 -1.50
N GLU A 356 -32.97 -8.29 -0.93
CA GLU A 356 -32.84 -7.74 0.43
C GLU A 356 -32.57 -6.23 0.40
N VAL A 357 -33.44 -5.45 1.08
CA VAL A 357 -33.24 -4.01 1.26
C VAL A 357 -33.50 -3.59 2.70
N PHE A 358 -32.50 -3.03 3.37
CA PHE A 358 -32.52 -2.71 4.80
C PHE A 358 -32.96 -3.87 5.69
N GLY A 359 -32.71 -5.12 5.30
CA GLY A 359 -33.16 -6.31 6.01
C GLY A 359 -34.63 -6.69 5.83
N SER A 360 -35.42 -5.98 5.01
CA SER A 360 -36.79 -6.35 4.65
C SER A 360 -36.91 -6.70 3.16
N HIS A 361 -37.90 -7.56 2.83
CA HIS A 361 -38.29 -7.85 1.44
C HIS A 361 -39.34 -6.86 0.90
N GLU A 362 -39.81 -5.97 1.76
CA GLU A 362 -40.83 -4.96 1.46
C GLU A 362 -40.30 -3.58 1.80
N ILE A 363 -40.33 -2.70 0.80
CA ILE A 363 -40.20 -1.25 0.99
C ILE A 363 -41.38 -0.62 0.28
N LEU A 364 -42.17 0.19 1.01
CA LEU A 364 -43.27 0.98 0.42
C LEU A 364 -44.35 0.15 -0.30
N GLY A 365 -44.57 -1.11 0.08
CA GLY A 365 -45.61 -1.97 -0.50
C GLY A 365 -45.24 -2.61 -1.85
N MET A 366 -43.97 -2.55 -2.28
CA MET A 366 -43.47 -3.31 -3.43
C MET A 366 -42.64 -4.50 -2.94
N HIS A 367 -43.10 -5.72 -3.24
CA HIS A 367 -42.29 -6.93 -3.08
C HIS A 367 -41.19 -6.94 -4.16
N ILE A 368 -39.93 -6.83 -3.74
CA ILE A 368 -38.82 -7.01 -4.67
C ILE A 368 -38.61 -8.51 -4.79
N HIS A 369 -39.10 -9.09 -5.88
CA HIS A 369 -38.80 -10.49 -6.18
C HIS A 369 -37.29 -10.64 -6.41
N PRO A 370 -36.65 -11.67 -5.82
CA PRO A 370 -35.24 -11.92 -6.05
C PRO A 370 -35.03 -12.16 -7.55
N LEU A 371 -34.09 -11.44 -8.14
CA LEU A 371 -33.86 -11.49 -9.58
C LEU A 371 -32.94 -12.67 -9.91
N GLU A 372 -33.44 -13.65 -10.66
CA GLU A 372 -32.60 -14.72 -11.21
C GLU A 372 -31.84 -14.19 -12.43
N LEU A 373 -30.51 -14.11 -12.33
CA LEU A 373 -29.67 -13.63 -13.43
C LEU A 373 -29.32 -14.77 -14.40
N ALA A 374 -28.91 -15.92 -13.84
CA ALA A 374 -28.53 -17.09 -14.62
C ALA A 374 -28.54 -18.35 -13.75
N THR A 375 -28.96 -19.46 -14.35
CA THR A 375 -28.82 -20.81 -13.81
C THR A 375 -27.67 -21.52 -14.52
N VAL A 376 -26.64 -21.95 -13.78
CA VAL A 376 -25.47 -22.65 -14.34
C VAL A 376 -25.55 -24.13 -13.92
N GLY A 377 -25.79 -25.02 -14.88
CA GLY A 377 -25.98 -26.44 -14.59
C GLY A 377 -27.33 -26.74 -13.91
N LYS A 378 -27.39 -27.79 -13.07
CA LYS A 378 -28.65 -28.23 -12.42
C LYS A 378 -28.93 -27.54 -11.08
N GLU A 379 -27.90 -27.17 -10.33
CA GLU A 379 -28.06 -26.75 -8.91
C GLU A 379 -27.61 -25.30 -8.63
N ILE A 380 -26.91 -24.63 -9.55
CA ILE A 380 -26.39 -23.27 -9.30
C ILE A 380 -27.38 -22.23 -9.81
N ARG A 381 -28.01 -21.51 -8.87
CA ARG A 381 -28.80 -20.31 -9.15
C ARG A 381 -27.97 -19.09 -8.80
N ILE A 382 -27.72 -18.21 -9.78
CA ILE A 382 -27.07 -16.92 -9.56
C ILE A 382 -28.18 -15.89 -9.32
N GLY A 383 -28.47 -15.63 -8.04
CA GLY A 383 -29.63 -14.83 -7.63
C GLY A 383 -30.95 -15.60 -7.74
N GLY A 384 -32.05 -14.94 -7.42
CA GLY A 384 -33.38 -15.55 -7.51
C GLY A 384 -33.80 -16.38 -6.29
N PHE A 385 -33.05 -16.32 -5.19
CA PHE A 385 -33.37 -16.97 -3.92
C PHE A 385 -32.99 -16.06 -2.75
N ILE A 386 -33.63 -16.29 -1.60
CA ILE A 386 -33.35 -15.58 -0.36
C ILE A 386 -32.34 -16.40 0.45
N PRO A 387 -31.14 -15.89 0.78
CA PRO A 387 -30.09 -16.65 1.45
C PRO A 387 -30.50 -17.28 2.80
N SER A 388 -31.44 -16.66 3.50
CA SER A 388 -31.95 -17.13 4.79
C SER A 388 -33.00 -18.24 4.68
N GLU A 389 -33.62 -18.43 3.51
CA GLU A 389 -34.60 -19.50 3.27
C GLU A 389 -33.92 -20.70 2.58
N ASP A 390 -33.10 -20.44 1.56
CA ASP A 390 -32.43 -21.47 0.76
C ASP A 390 -30.91 -21.53 1.02
N ILE A 391 -30.53 -22.00 2.22
CA ILE A 391 -29.13 -22.16 2.67
C ILE A 391 -28.31 -23.01 1.67
N ILE A 392 -28.92 -24.06 1.12
CA ILE A 392 -28.25 -24.97 0.17
C ILE A 392 -27.91 -24.25 -1.14
N ALA A 393 -28.78 -23.37 -1.64
CA ALA A 393 -28.50 -22.59 -2.85
C ALA A 393 -27.33 -21.62 -2.62
N MET A 394 -27.30 -20.97 -1.45
CA MET A 394 -26.20 -20.09 -1.06
C MET A 394 -24.87 -20.86 -0.89
N PHE A 395 -24.92 -22.09 -0.37
CA PHE A 395 -23.73 -22.96 -0.28
C PHE A 395 -23.15 -23.28 -1.66
N HIS A 396 -24.00 -23.66 -2.63
CA HIS A 396 -23.55 -23.90 -4.00
C HIS A 396 -22.97 -22.65 -4.66
N LEU A 397 -23.57 -21.47 -4.44
CA LEU A 397 -23.04 -20.20 -4.93
C LEU A 397 -21.66 -19.89 -4.32
N ALA A 398 -21.49 -20.11 -3.01
CA ALA A 398 -20.21 -19.90 -2.33
C ALA A 398 -19.10 -20.82 -2.90
N LEU A 399 -19.40 -22.11 -3.11
CA LEU A 399 -18.47 -23.05 -3.73
C LEU A 399 -18.15 -22.70 -5.18
N PHE A 400 -19.15 -22.25 -5.95
CA PHE A 400 -18.96 -21.83 -7.33
C PHE A 400 -18.02 -20.62 -7.44
N ILE A 401 -18.25 -19.59 -6.63
CA ILE A 401 -17.40 -18.41 -6.55
C ILE A 401 -15.98 -18.80 -6.10
N GLY A 402 -15.87 -19.66 -5.08
CA GLY A 402 -14.59 -20.17 -4.60
C GLY A 402 -13.82 -20.94 -5.68
N SER A 403 -14.50 -21.80 -6.43
CA SER A 403 -13.92 -22.54 -7.56
C SER A 403 -13.36 -21.61 -8.62
N ILE A 404 -14.13 -20.59 -9.05
CA ILE A 404 -13.66 -19.60 -10.02
C ILE A 404 -12.45 -18.82 -9.47
N HIS A 405 -12.53 -18.35 -8.22
CA HIS A 405 -11.46 -17.54 -7.64
C HIS A 405 -10.16 -18.34 -7.48
N LEU A 406 -10.23 -19.59 -7.03
CA LEU A 406 -9.08 -20.49 -6.95
C LEU A 406 -8.50 -20.81 -8.35
N MET A 407 -9.36 -20.99 -9.36
CA MET A 407 -8.92 -21.18 -10.75
C MET A 407 -8.20 -19.96 -11.31
N LEU A 408 -8.65 -18.74 -11.00
CA LEU A 408 -7.91 -17.52 -11.35
C LEU A 408 -6.53 -17.49 -10.71
N GLY A 409 -6.39 -17.92 -9.45
CA GLY A 409 -5.11 -18.00 -8.75
C GLY A 409 -4.14 -19.00 -9.39
N LEU A 410 -4.62 -20.20 -9.72
CA LEU A 410 -3.81 -21.21 -10.42
C LEU A 410 -3.43 -20.78 -11.83
N THR A 411 -4.31 -20.03 -12.51
CA THR A 411 -3.99 -19.43 -13.81
C THR A 411 -2.85 -18.43 -13.70
N LEU A 412 -2.85 -17.56 -12.68
CA LEU A 412 -1.73 -16.65 -12.43
C LEU A 412 -0.43 -17.39 -12.13
N ASN A 413 -0.49 -18.47 -11.34
CA ASN A 413 0.68 -19.31 -11.10
C ASN A 413 1.24 -19.90 -12.39
N LEU A 414 0.37 -20.44 -13.25
CA LEU A 414 0.77 -20.98 -14.54
C LEU A 414 1.45 -19.92 -15.40
N VAL A 415 0.87 -18.70 -15.47
CA VAL A 415 1.49 -17.61 -16.22
C VAL A 415 2.85 -17.23 -15.62
N ASN A 416 2.96 -17.06 -14.31
CA ASN A 416 4.25 -16.76 -13.64
C ASN A 416 5.31 -17.82 -13.98
N LYS A 417 4.98 -19.12 -13.88
CA LYS A 417 5.91 -20.22 -14.20
C LYS A 417 6.31 -20.26 -15.67
N LEU A 418 5.39 -19.95 -16.59
CA LEU A 418 5.68 -19.84 -18.01
C LEU A 418 6.58 -18.63 -18.32
N LEU A 419 6.39 -17.51 -17.60
CA LEU A 419 7.24 -16.32 -17.75
C LEU A 419 8.65 -16.55 -17.23
N MET A 420 8.80 -17.32 -16.15
CA MET A 420 10.09 -17.76 -15.61
C MET A 420 10.73 -18.90 -16.43
N LYS A 421 10.07 -19.39 -17.49
CA LYS A 421 10.50 -20.55 -18.31
C LYS A 421 10.70 -21.85 -17.52
N GLU A 422 10.03 -21.98 -16.37
CA GLU A 422 10.06 -23.17 -15.52
C GLU A 422 9.04 -24.22 -16.01
N TYR A 423 9.20 -24.68 -17.25
CA TYR A 423 8.21 -25.55 -17.91
C TYR A 423 7.94 -26.85 -17.16
N LYS A 424 8.93 -27.39 -16.42
CA LYS A 424 8.77 -28.61 -15.62
C LYS A 424 7.77 -28.42 -14.49
N GLU A 425 7.82 -27.29 -13.80
CA GLU A 425 6.91 -26.99 -12.69
C GLU A 425 5.52 -26.56 -13.19
N ALA A 426 5.45 -25.92 -14.37
CA ALA A 426 4.20 -25.55 -15.01
C ALA A 426 3.28 -26.75 -15.27
N VAL A 427 3.84 -27.94 -15.57
CA VAL A 427 3.05 -29.18 -15.75
C VAL A 427 2.28 -29.55 -14.47
N SER A 428 2.88 -29.39 -13.29
CA SER A 428 2.19 -29.66 -12.02
C SER A 428 0.97 -28.74 -11.85
N VAL A 429 1.12 -27.45 -12.19
CA VAL A 429 0.02 -26.47 -12.10
C VAL A 429 -1.14 -26.82 -13.03
N VAL A 430 -0.85 -27.29 -14.26
CA VAL A 430 -1.90 -27.73 -15.21
C VAL A 430 -2.67 -28.94 -14.68
N LEU A 431 -1.99 -29.89 -14.03
CA LEU A 431 -2.64 -31.04 -13.41
C LEU A 431 -3.55 -30.61 -12.24
N TRP A 432 -3.14 -29.62 -11.45
CA TRP A 432 -3.99 -29.01 -10.43
C TRP A 432 -5.22 -28.32 -11.03
N MET A 433 -5.06 -27.59 -12.14
CA MET A 433 -6.19 -26.99 -12.85
C MET A 433 -7.17 -28.06 -13.35
N TRP A 434 -6.66 -29.19 -13.85
CA TRP A 434 -7.50 -30.32 -14.24
C TRP A 434 -8.22 -30.94 -13.03
N PHE A 435 -7.52 -31.17 -11.92
CA PHE A 435 -8.11 -31.69 -10.69
C PHE A 435 -9.29 -30.83 -10.19
N TYR A 436 -9.08 -29.51 -10.08
CA TYR A 436 -10.11 -28.59 -9.61
C TYR A 436 -11.27 -28.44 -10.60
N SER A 437 -11.00 -28.36 -11.90
CA SER A 437 -12.07 -28.26 -12.91
C SER A 437 -12.89 -29.54 -13.01
N GLY A 438 -12.27 -30.72 -12.87
CA GLY A 438 -12.98 -31.99 -12.83
C GLY A 438 -13.82 -32.16 -11.57
N ALA A 439 -13.30 -31.75 -10.41
CA ALA A 439 -14.06 -31.72 -9.16
C ALA A 439 -15.27 -30.77 -9.23
N ALA A 440 -15.05 -29.56 -9.74
CA ALA A 440 -16.11 -28.57 -9.96
C ALA A 440 -17.17 -29.08 -10.96
N TYR A 441 -16.73 -29.66 -12.09
CA TYR A 441 -17.63 -30.22 -13.09
C TYR A 441 -18.54 -31.32 -12.53
N ALA A 442 -17.98 -32.22 -11.71
CA ALA A 442 -18.73 -33.29 -11.07
C ALA A 442 -19.82 -32.74 -10.14
N VAL A 443 -19.45 -31.84 -9.23
CA VAL A 443 -20.38 -31.22 -8.27
C VAL A 443 -21.49 -30.45 -8.99
N PHE A 444 -21.18 -29.72 -10.07
CA PHE A 444 -22.15 -28.83 -10.72
C PHE A 444 -23.10 -29.54 -11.70
N ASN A 445 -22.68 -30.63 -12.34
CA ASN A 445 -23.51 -31.35 -13.31
C ASN A 445 -24.27 -32.53 -12.69
N PHE A 446 -23.65 -33.21 -11.73
CA PHE A 446 -24.23 -34.40 -11.11
C PHE A 446 -24.78 -34.13 -9.71
N GLY A 447 -24.46 -32.97 -9.10
CA GLY A 447 -24.99 -32.51 -7.82
C GLY A 447 -24.05 -32.72 -6.65
N SER A 448 -24.30 -32.02 -5.54
CA SER A 448 -23.41 -32.04 -4.35
C SER A 448 -23.29 -33.42 -3.67
N HIS A 449 -24.28 -34.30 -3.82
CA HIS A 449 -24.24 -35.66 -3.26
C HIS A 449 -23.07 -36.49 -3.82
N VAL A 450 -22.62 -36.18 -5.04
CA VAL A 450 -21.51 -36.87 -5.70
C VAL A 450 -20.18 -36.62 -5.01
N ALA A 451 -20.03 -35.52 -4.27
CA ALA A 451 -18.79 -35.21 -3.55
C ALA A 451 -18.34 -36.35 -2.62
N PHE A 452 -19.29 -37.07 -2.02
CA PHE A 452 -19.02 -38.18 -1.09
C PHE A 452 -19.30 -39.57 -1.66
N ASP A 453 -19.71 -39.66 -2.93
CA ASP A 453 -19.99 -40.94 -3.58
C ASP A 453 -18.71 -41.53 -4.20
N PHE A 454 -18.05 -42.42 -3.46
CA PHE A 454 -16.87 -43.15 -3.95
C PHE A 454 -17.13 -43.93 -5.23
N GLY A 455 -18.36 -44.45 -5.44
CA GLY A 455 -18.73 -45.18 -6.64
C GLY A 455 -18.63 -44.28 -7.86
N PHE A 456 -19.19 -43.07 -7.79
CA PHE A 456 -19.13 -42.11 -8.89
C PHE A 456 -17.70 -41.79 -9.32
N TRP A 457 -16.80 -41.52 -8.37
CA TRP A 457 -15.41 -41.16 -8.67
C TRP A 457 -14.64 -42.33 -9.28
N LEU A 458 -14.97 -43.57 -8.91
CA LEU A 458 -14.39 -44.77 -9.49
C LEU A 458 -14.88 -45.02 -10.92
N LEU A 459 -16.15 -44.71 -11.22
CA LEU A 459 -16.71 -44.79 -12.57
C LEU A 459 -16.16 -43.67 -13.49
N ASN A 460 -15.88 -42.49 -12.93
CA ASN A 460 -15.35 -41.33 -13.67
C ASN A 460 -13.95 -40.94 -13.18
N PRO A 461 -12.95 -41.83 -13.30
CA PRO A 461 -11.62 -41.60 -12.71
C PRO A 461 -10.90 -40.42 -13.35
N HIS A 462 -11.23 -40.09 -14.61
CA HIS A 462 -10.64 -38.97 -15.35
C HIS A 462 -10.93 -37.59 -14.75
N LEU A 463 -11.96 -37.46 -13.90
CA LEU A 463 -12.33 -36.17 -13.30
C LEU A 463 -11.51 -35.81 -12.06
N LEU A 464 -11.00 -36.79 -11.31
CA LEU A 464 -10.36 -36.53 -10.01
C LEU A 464 -9.17 -37.46 -9.74
N ILE A 465 -9.36 -38.76 -9.95
CA ILE A 465 -8.35 -39.78 -9.60
C ILE A 465 -7.15 -39.72 -10.55
N VAL A 466 -7.39 -39.61 -11.86
CA VAL A 466 -6.33 -39.55 -12.88
C VAL A 466 -5.43 -38.31 -12.71
N PRO A 467 -5.95 -37.06 -12.63
CA PRO A 467 -5.08 -35.90 -12.44
C PRO A 467 -4.30 -35.97 -11.11
N LEU A 468 -4.89 -36.52 -10.04
CA LEU A 468 -4.22 -36.70 -8.76
C LEU A 468 -3.05 -37.71 -8.85
N ILE A 469 -3.26 -38.86 -9.48
CA ILE A 469 -2.20 -39.86 -9.67
C ILE A 469 -1.08 -39.31 -10.54
N LEU A 470 -1.42 -38.65 -11.66
CA LEU A 470 -0.43 -38.03 -12.55
C LEU A 470 0.39 -36.96 -11.82
N MET A 471 -0.24 -36.17 -10.95
CA MET A 471 0.44 -35.17 -10.14
C MET A 471 1.46 -35.82 -9.19
N ILE A 472 1.06 -36.88 -8.47
CA ILE A 472 1.98 -37.62 -7.58
C ILE A 472 3.17 -38.19 -8.37
N ILE A 473 2.93 -38.69 -9.58
CA ILE A 473 4.00 -39.22 -10.46
C ILE A 473 4.94 -38.09 -10.90
N VAL A 474 4.39 -36.96 -11.38
CA VAL A 474 5.18 -35.82 -11.86
C VAL A 474 5.99 -35.21 -10.71
N GLU A 475 5.38 -34.95 -9.55
CA GLU A 475 6.09 -34.40 -8.38
C GLU A 475 7.11 -35.38 -7.81
N GLY A 476 6.78 -36.68 -7.78
CA GLY A 476 7.72 -37.74 -7.41
C GLY A 476 8.94 -37.82 -8.35
N LEU A 477 8.75 -37.58 -9.65
CA LEU A 477 9.84 -37.54 -10.62
C LEU A 477 10.71 -36.29 -10.46
N LEU A 478 10.10 -35.14 -10.16
CA LEU A 478 10.81 -33.87 -10.00
C LEU A 478 11.57 -33.76 -8.67
N ARG A 479 10.96 -34.20 -7.56
CA ARG A 479 11.44 -33.96 -6.19
C ARG A 479 11.79 -35.24 -5.42
N LYS A 480 11.78 -36.41 -6.09
CA LYS A 480 12.09 -37.73 -5.50
C LYS A 480 11.23 -38.00 -4.26
N ILE A 481 11.86 -38.31 -3.12
CA ILE A 481 11.19 -38.74 -1.88
C ILE A 481 10.32 -37.62 -1.28
N GLU A 482 10.67 -36.35 -1.51
CA GLU A 482 9.91 -35.20 -0.99
C GLU A 482 8.65 -34.91 -1.81
N GLY A 483 8.56 -35.41 -3.05
CA GLY A 483 7.41 -35.17 -3.93
C GLY A 483 6.08 -35.70 -3.39
N LEU A 484 6.09 -36.90 -2.77
CA LEU A 484 4.87 -37.49 -2.20
C LEU A 484 4.33 -36.67 -1.02
N SER A 485 5.21 -36.23 -0.13
CA SER A 485 4.86 -35.38 1.01
C SER A 485 4.24 -34.06 0.53
N HIS A 486 4.89 -33.44 -0.45
CA HIS A 486 4.45 -32.18 -1.04
C HIS A 486 3.06 -32.29 -1.69
N SER A 487 2.83 -33.33 -2.52
CA SER A 487 1.53 -33.60 -3.13
C SER A 487 0.41 -33.79 -2.11
N PHE A 488 0.69 -34.49 -1.00
CA PHE A 488 -0.29 -34.73 0.05
C PHE A 488 -0.62 -33.46 0.84
N MET A 489 0.39 -32.66 1.19
CA MET A 489 0.20 -31.36 1.83
C MET A 489 -0.62 -30.43 0.93
N ALA A 490 -0.29 -30.37 -0.35
CA ALA A 490 -1.00 -29.56 -1.34
C ALA A 490 -2.47 -30.00 -1.50
N LEU A 491 -2.77 -31.31 -1.42
CA LEU A 491 -4.14 -31.83 -1.42
C LEU A 491 -4.93 -31.36 -0.19
N ILE A 492 -4.37 -31.49 1.01
CA ILE A 492 -5.02 -31.02 2.24
C ILE A 492 -5.28 -29.51 2.16
N GLU A 493 -4.29 -28.76 1.68
CA GLU A 493 -4.40 -27.31 1.49
C GLU A 493 -5.51 -26.96 0.48
N SER A 494 -5.58 -27.69 -0.64
CA SER A 494 -6.59 -27.49 -1.68
C SER A 494 -8.03 -27.65 -1.17
N MET A 495 -8.25 -28.67 -0.34
CA MET A 495 -9.54 -28.95 0.28
C MET A 495 -9.88 -27.90 1.34
N SER A 496 -8.91 -27.57 2.21
CA SER A 496 -9.05 -26.56 3.24
C SER A 496 -9.45 -25.21 2.64
N HIS A 497 -8.78 -24.78 1.56
CA HIS A 497 -9.07 -23.51 0.90
C HIS A 497 -10.45 -23.51 0.24
N THR A 498 -10.91 -24.64 -0.31
CA THR A 498 -12.25 -24.74 -0.91
C THR A 498 -13.35 -24.64 0.15
N VAL A 499 -13.22 -25.41 1.24
CA VAL A 499 -14.17 -25.38 2.38
C VAL A 499 -14.23 -24.00 3.02
N SER A 500 -13.10 -23.30 3.03
CA SER A 500 -12.99 -21.95 3.58
C SER A 500 -13.92 -20.91 2.91
N TYR A 501 -14.29 -21.11 1.64
CA TYR A 501 -15.29 -20.24 0.97
C TYR A 501 -16.70 -20.38 1.56
N GLY A 502 -16.95 -21.41 2.39
CA GLY A 502 -18.16 -21.49 3.22
C GLY A 502 -18.37 -20.25 4.13
N ARG A 503 -17.33 -19.43 4.35
CA ARG A 503 -17.47 -18.12 5.00
C ARG A 503 -18.41 -17.17 4.25
N LEU A 504 -18.47 -17.25 2.91
CA LEU A 504 -19.42 -16.45 2.11
C LEU A 504 -20.86 -16.73 2.55
N LEU A 505 -21.21 -18.01 2.69
CA LEU A 505 -22.50 -18.44 3.21
C LEU A 505 -22.75 -17.92 4.63
N ALA A 506 -21.81 -18.19 5.55
CA ALA A 506 -21.99 -17.85 6.96
C ALA A 506 -22.20 -16.34 7.18
N LEU A 507 -21.39 -15.49 6.54
CA LEU A 507 -21.46 -14.04 6.71
C LEU A 507 -22.71 -13.44 6.06
N THR A 508 -23.12 -13.94 4.89
CA THR A 508 -24.37 -13.50 4.26
C THR A 508 -25.58 -13.87 5.12
N LEU A 509 -25.59 -15.08 5.71
CA LEU A 509 -26.66 -15.51 6.59
C LEU A 509 -26.71 -14.68 7.88
N ILE A 510 -25.56 -14.39 8.49
CA ILE A 510 -25.46 -13.52 9.67
C ILE A 510 -26.01 -12.13 9.34
N HIS A 511 -25.57 -11.54 8.24
CA HIS A 511 -26.00 -10.21 7.79
C HIS A 511 -27.52 -10.12 7.58
N ALA A 512 -28.08 -11.07 6.83
CA ALA A 512 -29.51 -11.16 6.56
C ALA A 512 -30.33 -11.38 7.85
N SER A 513 -29.87 -12.27 8.72
CA SER A 513 -30.56 -12.59 9.98
C SER A 513 -30.50 -11.45 10.98
N MET A 514 -29.34 -10.78 11.08
CA MET A 514 -29.14 -9.65 11.98
C MET A 514 -30.00 -8.47 11.57
N SER A 515 -30.00 -8.11 10.28
CA SER A 515 -30.81 -7.00 9.77
C SER A 515 -32.31 -7.23 10.03
N LYS A 516 -32.80 -8.46 9.79
CA LYS A 516 -34.19 -8.86 10.14
C LYS A 516 -34.48 -8.75 11.64
N MET A 517 -33.54 -9.19 12.50
CA MET A 517 -33.70 -9.13 13.96
C MET A 517 -33.85 -7.69 14.46
N PHE A 518 -33.06 -6.73 13.96
CA PHE A 518 -33.15 -5.33 14.38
C PHE A 518 -34.47 -4.68 14.01
N LEU A 519 -35.02 -4.98 12.83
CA LEU A 519 -36.34 -4.51 12.42
C LEU A 519 -37.45 -5.05 13.33
N ASN A 520 -37.33 -6.29 13.79
CA ASN A 520 -38.31 -6.90 14.68
C ASN A 520 -38.25 -6.32 16.12
N VAL A 521 -37.06 -5.95 16.60
CA VAL A 521 -36.88 -5.39 17.96
C VAL A 521 -37.27 -3.91 18.03
N ILE A 522 -36.89 -3.12 17.02
CA ILE A 522 -37.20 -1.69 16.95
C ILE A 522 -38.00 -1.43 15.66
N PRO A 523 -39.34 -1.49 15.69
CA PRO A 523 -40.13 -1.31 14.48
C PRO A 523 -40.00 0.12 13.92
N GLY A 524 -40.09 0.22 12.60
CA GLY A 524 -40.06 1.49 11.87
C GLY A 524 -38.64 2.02 11.62
N LEU A 525 -38.54 3.33 11.40
CA LEU A 525 -37.29 4.00 10.98
C LEU A 525 -36.16 3.86 12.00
N GLY A 526 -36.49 3.74 13.29
CA GLY A 526 -35.50 3.54 14.35
C GLY A 526 -34.68 2.26 14.16
N GLY A 527 -35.34 1.14 13.86
CA GLY A 527 -34.67 -0.14 13.62
C GLY A 527 -33.84 -0.15 12.34
N ILE A 528 -34.33 0.50 11.28
CA ILE A 528 -33.59 0.64 10.03
C ILE A 528 -32.28 1.40 10.28
N ILE A 529 -32.33 2.54 10.97
CA ILE A 529 -31.14 3.37 11.24
C ILE A 529 -30.17 2.62 12.15
N SER A 530 -30.65 2.03 13.25
CA SER A 530 -29.78 1.31 14.19
C SER A 530 -29.16 0.07 13.58
N GLY A 531 -29.94 -0.70 12.81
CA GLY A 531 -29.47 -1.90 12.11
C GLY A 531 -28.43 -1.56 11.06
N THR A 532 -28.69 -0.52 10.25
CA THR A 532 -27.74 -0.02 9.25
C THR A 532 -26.44 0.47 9.87
N LEU A 533 -26.50 1.22 10.98
CA LEU A 533 -25.32 1.73 11.66
C LEU A 533 -24.44 0.59 12.19
N LEU A 534 -25.07 -0.41 12.83
CA LEU A 534 -24.36 -1.56 13.36
C LEU A 534 -23.76 -2.42 12.24
N ALA A 535 -24.52 -2.68 11.18
CA ALA A 535 -24.06 -3.45 10.04
C ALA A 535 -22.88 -2.77 9.33
N LEU A 536 -22.93 -1.45 9.11
CA LEU A 536 -21.81 -0.73 8.47
C LEU A 536 -20.53 -0.70 9.32
N ILE A 537 -20.65 -0.52 10.64
CA ILE A 537 -19.48 -0.39 11.51
C ILE A 537 -18.91 -1.77 11.87
N LEU A 538 -19.76 -2.68 12.34
CA LEU A 538 -19.31 -3.95 12.91
C LEU A 538 -19.21 -5.01 11.81
N GLU A 539 -20.30 -5.27 11.09
CA GLU A 539 -20.30 -6.32 10.05
C GLU A 539 -19.45 -5.93 8.85
N GLY A 540 -19.47 -4.66 8.44
CA GLY A 540 -18.64 -4.14 7.35
C GLY A 540 -17.16 -4.38 7.58
N ILE A 541 -16.67 -4.17 8.82
CA ILE A 541 -15.27 -4.48 9.19
C ILE A 541 -15.03 -5.99 9.20
N ILE A 542 -15.93 -6.79 9.77
CA ILE A 542 -15.78 -8.25 9.82
C ILE A 542 -15.73 -8.82 8.39
N ILE A 543 -16.62 -8.39 7.52
CA ILE A 543 -16.70 -8.82 6.12
C ILE A 543 -15.46 -8.36 5.35
N PHE A 544 -14.98 -7.14 5.60
CA PHE A 544 -13.74 -6.64 5.02
C PHE A 544 -12.55 -7.54 5.37
N VAL A 545 -12.38 -7.89 6.64
CA VAL A 545 -11.28 -8.76 7.10
C VAL A 545 -11.40 -10.17 6.52
N HIS A 546 -12.61 -10.72 6.44
CA HIS A 546 -12.81 -12.04 5.84
C HIS A 546 -12.59 -12.05 4.33
N THR A 547 -12.94 -10.96 3.64
CA THR A 547 -12.65 -10.76 2.23
C THR A 547 -11.14 -10.67 2.00
N LEU A 548 -10.41 -9.94 2.85
CA LEU A 548 -8.94 -9.91 2.81
C LEU A 548 -8.35 -11.29 3.05
N ARG A 549 -8.87 -12.04 4.02
CA ARG A 549 -8.39 -13.39 4.31
C ARG A 549 -8.52 -14.30 3.10
N LEU A 550 -9.68 -14.30 2.42
CA LEU A 550 -9.90 -15.04 1.15
C LEU A 550 -8.87 -14.72 0.07
N HIS A 551 -8.36 -13.49 0.02
CA HIS A 551 -7.29 -13.13 -0.92
C HIS A 551 -5.91 -13.54 -0.40
N TRP A 552 -5.57 -13.23 0.85
CA TRP A 552 -4.22 -13.43 1.38
C TRP A 552 -3.89 -14.90 1.67
N VAL A 553 -4.85 -15.68 2.14
CA VAL A 553 -4.62 -17.08 2.53
C VAL A 553 -5.02 -18.00 1.41
N GLU A 554 -6.26 -17.91 0.92
CA GLU A 554 -6.77 -18.89 -0.04
C GLU A 554 -6.29 -18.63 -1.48
N TRP A 555 -6.13 -17.37 -1.89
CA TRP A 555 -5.78 -17.01 -3.27
C TRP A 555 -4.27 -16.76 -3.48
N PHE A 556 -3.63 -15.92 -2.67
CA PHE A 556 -2.20 -15.58 -2.80
C PHE A 556 -1.30 -16.78 -2.59
N SER A 557 -1.65 -17.71 -1.69
CA SER A 557 -0.91 -18.97 -1.51
C SER A 557 -0.73 -19.78 -2.80
N LYS A 558 -1.57 -19.55 -3.83
CA LYS A 558 -1.50 -20.29 -5.09
C LYS A 558 -0.45 -19.78 -6.05
N PHE A 559 0.00 -18.53 -5.98
CA PHE A 559 0.91 -17.94 -6.98
C PHE A 559 1.93 -16.95 -6.43
N TYR A 560 1.81 -16.57 -5.16
CA TYR A 560 2.54 -15.45 -4.56
C TYR A 560 3.72 -15.97 -3.73
N SER A 561 4.94 -15.70 -4.18
CA SER A 561 6.17 -16.05 -3.46
C SER A 561 6.64 -14.88 -2.59
N GLY A 562 6.48 -13.64 -3.09
CA GLY A 562 6.78 -12.40 -2.37
C GLY A 562 8.24 -12.27 -1.89
N GLY A 563 8.52 -11.22 -1.12
CA GLY A 563 9.75 -11.09 -0.34
C GLY A 563 10.83 -10.16 -0.91
N GLU A 564 10.52 -9.35 -1.91
CA GLU A 564 11.48 -8.40 -2.49
C GLU A 564 11.35 -6.98 -1.93
N VAL A 565 12.21 -6.08 -2.41
CA VAL A 565 12.30 -4.70 -1.92
C VAL A 565 11.45 -3.78 -2.79
N LYS A 566 10.61 -2.96 -2.15
CA LYS A 566 9.82 -1.94 -2.84
C LYS A 566 10.74 -0.83 -3.33
N TYR A 567 10.51 -0.38 -4.57
CA TYR A 567 11.23 0.77 -5.11
C TYR A 567 10.86 2.04 -4.34
N THR A 568 11.82 2.53 -3.56
CA THR A 568 11.75 3.83 -2.87
C THR A 568 12.74 4.79 -3.54
N PRO A 569 12.28 5.75 -4.35
CA PRO A 569 13.17 6.70 -4.97
C PRO A 569 13.80 7.60 -3.90
N PHE A 570 15.10 7.85 -4.03
CA PHE A 570 15.80 8.88 -3.31
C PHE A 570 15.24 10.23 -3.73
N GLU A 571 14.47 10.83 -2.83
CA GLU A 571 13.85 12.12 -3.03
C GLU A 571 14.47 13.15 -2.11
N ILE A 572 14.81 14.30 -2.68
CA ILE A 572 15.13 15.50 -1.95
C ILE A 572 13.95 16.46 -2.16
N ILE A 573 13.19 16.74 -1.10
CA ILE A 573 12.14 17.76 -1.15
C ILE A 573 12.84 19.11 -0.98
N VAL A 574 13.33 19.65 -2.09
CA VAL A 574 13.73 21.05 -2.18
C VAL A 574 13.05 21.59 -3.43
N ASP A 575 12.09 22.50 -3.27
CA ASP A 575 11.50 23.22 -4.40
C ASP A 575 12.60 24.09 -5.04
N VAL A 576 13.24 23.57 -6.09
CA VAL A 576 14.26 24.27 -6.87
C VAL A 576 13.71 24.59 -8.25
N SER A 577 13.12 25.77 -8.40
CA SER A 577 13.00 26.41 -9.71
C SER A 577 14.27 27.23 -9.99
N LEU A 578 15.16 26.68 -10.82
CA LEU A 578 16.29 27.37 -11.43
C LEU A 578 15.76 28.60 -12.20
N VAL A 579 16.29 29.78 -11.91
CA VAL A 579 16.19 30.93 -12.82
C VAL A 579 17.60 31.23 -13.27
N ASP A 580 17.80 31.09 -14.57
CA ASP A 580 19.03 31.43 -15.29
C ASP A 580 19.54 32.80 -14.90
N ALA A 581 20.85 32.87 -14.66
CA ALA A 581 21.57 34.11 -14.50
C ALA A 581 21.56 34.89 -15.83
N ARG A 582 21.01 36.12 -15.79
CA ARG A 582 21.43 37.22 -16.65
C ARG A 582 21.68 38.44 -15.79
#